data_AF-A0A4R6NZT4-F1
#
_entry.id   AF-A0A4R6NZT4-F1
#
_cell.length_a   1.000
_cell.length_b   1.000
_cell.length_c   1.000
_cell.angle_alpha   90.00
_cell.angle_beta   90.00
_cell.angle_gamma   90.00
#
_symmetry.space_group_name_H-M   'P 1'
#
loop_
_entity.id
_entity.type
_entity.pdbx_description
1 polymer ?
#
loop_
_entity_poly.entity_id
_entity_poly.type
_entity_poly.pdbx_seq_one_letter_code
_entity_poly.pdbx_strand_id
1 'polypeptide(L)'
;MTTKTATLLPEEVAHDENGETLRTITGVYRLDPPLIVRDGIADHVVASTLDTAIMTSLGTHKINETYVWISDSEGMVVDWHELPCSGKNLDHAGAFARAGYTIVTTTVGADA
;
A
#
# COMPACT_ATOMS: atom_id res chain seq x y z
N MET A 1 12.98 -3.27 21.55
CA MET A 1 12.58 -3.47 20.15
C MET A 1 12.01 -2.15 19.67
N THR A 2 12.53 -1.58 18.59
CA THR A 2 11.97 -0.37 17.99
C THR A 2 10.73 -0.78 17.21
N THR A 3 9.55 -0.27 17.59
CA THR A 3 8.30 -0.57 16.88
C THR A 3 8.35 0.07 15.51
N LYS A 4 8.07 -0.68 14.45
CA LYS A 4 7.88 -0.13 13.11
C LYS A 4 6.41 0.21 12.89
N THR A 5 6.12 1.39 12.39
CA THR A 5 4.75 1.89 12.17
C THR A 5 4.55 2.34 10.73
N ALA A 6 3.40 2.01 10.15
CA ALA A 6 2.92 2.57 8.90
C ALA A 6 1.73 3.49 9.21
N THR A 7 1.93 4.80 9.15
CA THR A 7 0.90 5.78 9.52
C THR A 7 0.08 6.12 8.28
N LEU A 8 -1.23 5.88 8.34
CA LEU A 8 -2.16 6.30 7.29
C LEU A 8 -2.20 7.83 7.24
N LEU A 9 -1.89 8.41 6.09
CA LEU A 9 -1.99 9.84 5.86
C LEU A 9 -3.44 10.20 5.49
N PRO A 10 -4.09 11.13 6.22
CA PRO A 10 -5.47 11.51 5.94
C PRO A 10 -5.57 12.27 4.61
N GLU A 11 -6.64 11.99 3.85
CA GLU A 11 -7.05 12.75 2.65
C GLU A 11 -6.11 12.68 1.43
N GLU A 12 -5.07 11.86 1.47
CA GLU A 12 -4.16 11.66 0.33
C GLU A 12 -4.85 10.83 -0.78
N VAL A 13 -4.86 11.41 -1.98
CA VAL A 13 -5.23 10.73 -3.22
C VAL A 13 -3.94 10.25 -3.87
N ALA A 14 -3.84 8.98 -4.23
CA ALA A 14 -2.67 8.49 -4.95
C ALA A 14 -2.86 8.64 -6.46
N HIS A 15 -1.74 8.89 -7.13
CA HIS A 15 -1.69 9.16 -8.56
C HIS A 15 -0.67 8.25 -9.26
N ASP A 16 -0.93 7.92 -10.52
CA ASP A 16 0.03 7.26 -11.39
C ASP A 16 1.10 8.24 -11.92
N GLU A 17 2.08 7.75 -12.69
CA GLU A 17 3.14 8.57 -13.27
C GLU A 17 2.66 9.66 -14.25
N ASN A 18 1.40 9.59 -14.71
CA ASN A 18 0.76 10.58 -15.57
C ASN A 18 -0.09 11.59 -14.77
N GLY A 19 -0.15 11.47 -13.44
CA GLY A 19 -0.97 12.29 -12.57
C GLY A 19 -2.43 11.84 -12.47
N GLU A 20 -2.79 10.69 -13.05
CA GLU A 20 -4.15 10.17 -12.97
C GLU A 20 -4.43 9.54 -11.60
N THR A 21 -5.55 9.90 -11.00
CA THR A 21 -5.98 9.33 -9.71
C THR A 21 -6.19 7.82 -9.82
N LEU A 22 -5.50 7.07 -8.97
CA LEU A 22 -5.75 5.65 -8.78
C LEU A 22 -7.12 5.45 -8.13
N ARG A 23 -7.95 4.54 -8.67
CA ARG A 23 -9.35 4.37 -8.23
C ARG A 23 -9.57 3.26 -7.19
N THR A 24 -8.54 2.47 -6.90
CA THR A 24 -8.64 1.25 -6.09
C THR A 24 -7.73 1.29 -4.86
N ILE A 25 -7.30 2.49 -4.49
CA ILE A 25 -6.42 2.76 -3.36
C ILE A 25 -7.18 2.64 -2.05
N THR A 26 -6.53 1.99 -1.08
CA THR A 26 -7.01 1.87 0.29
C THR A 26 -6.31 2.84 1.24
N GLY A 27 -5.18 3.42 0.83
CA GLY A 27 -4.55 4.54 1.54
C GLY A 27 -3.09 4.78 1.13
N VAL A 28 -2.58 5.96 1.51
CA VAL A 28 -1.16 6.32 1.44
C VAL A 28 -0.59 6.28 2.85
N TYR A 29 0.58 5.67 3.02
CA TYR A 29 1.18 5.41 4.32
C TYR A 29 2.61 5.92 4.39
N ARG A 30 2.94 6.64 5.47
CA ARG A 30 4.33 6.94 5.82
C ARG A 30 4.91 5.81 6.68
N LEU A 31 6.07 5.30 6.32
CA LEU A 31 6.80 4.26 7.05
C LEU A 31 7.79 4.88 8.04
N ASP A 32 7.77 4.38 9.29
CA ASP A 32 8.75 4.71 10.32
C ASP A 32 9.23 3.42 11.02
N PRO A 33 10.51 3.02 10.87
CA PRO A 33 11.53 3.63 10.02
C PRO A 33 11.23 3.38 8.53
N PRO A 34 11.89 4.11 7.61
CA PRO A 34 11.84 3.79 6.18
C PRO A 34 12.29 2.35 5.87
N LEU A 35 11.70 1.75 4.85
CA LEU A 35 12.04 0.41 4.39
C LEU A 35 13.20 0.46 3.39
N ILE A 36 14.21 -0.38 3.57
CA ILE A 36 15.26 -0.57 2.56
C ILE A 36 14.70 -1.52 1.50
N VAL A 37 14.59 -1.01 0.28
CA VAL A 37 14.13 -1.77 -0.90
C VAL A 37 15.32 -2.03 -1.83
N ARG A 38 15.11 -2.84 -2.87
CA ARG A 38 16.17 -3.27 -3.79
C ARG A 38 16.97 -2.08 -4.37
N ASP A 39 16.26 -1.02 -4.73
CA ASP A 39 16.82 0.12 -5.47
C ASP A 39 16.80 1.43 -4.66
N GLY A 40 16.62 1.37 -3.33
CA GLY A 40 16.59 2.59 -2.51
C GLY A 40 15.98 2.46 -1.12
N ILE A 41 15.46 3.58 -0.62
CA ILE A 41 14.76 3.70 0.66
C ILE A 41 13.34 4.16 0.36
N ALA A 42 12.35 3.42 0.85
CA ALA A 42 10.93 3.77 0.76
C ALA A 42 10.46 4.31 2.11
N ASP A 43 10.07 5.58 2.16
CA ASP A 43 9.46 6.21 3.34
C ASP A 43 7.95 6.46 3.16
N HIS A 44 7.44 6.46 1.94
CA HIS A 44 6.02 6.52 1.61
C HIS A 44 5.62 5.37 0.68
N VAL A 45 4.41 4.87 0.90
CA VAL A 45 3.86 3.78 0.10
C VAL A 45 2.37 3.98 -0.14
N VAL A 46 1.92 3.54 -1.31
CA VAL A 46 0.51 3.49 -1.68
C VAL A 46 0.05 2.05 -1.60
N ALA A 47 -0.98 1.77 -0.78
CA ALA A 47 -1.62 0.47 -0.75
C ALA A 47 -2.90 0.48 -1.61
N SER A 48 -3.03 -0.50 -2.49
CA SER A 48 -4.15 -0.66 -3.41
C SER A 48 -4.64 -2.10 -3.39
N THR A 49 -5.95 -2.27 -3.47
CA THR A 49 -6.60 -3.59 -3.56
C THR A 49 -7.31 -3.69 -4.90
N LEU A 50 -6.94 -4.69 -5.70
CA LEU A 50 -7.52 -4.95 -7.02
C LEU A 50 -8.26 -6.28 -7.03
N ASP A 51 -9.49 -6.26 -7.52
CA ASP A 51 -10.25 -7.46 -7.84
C ASP A 51 -9.77 -8.01 -9.19
N THR A 52 -8.93 -9.04 -9.17
CA THR A 52 -8.38 -9.66 -10.39
C THR A 52 -9.13 -10.95 -10.70
N ALA A 53 -9.59 -11.08 -11.95
CA ALA A 53 -10.16 -12.32 -12.46
C ALA A 53 -9.05 -13.21 -13.02
N ILE A 54 -8.84 -14.39 -12.43
CA ILE A 54 -7.94 -15.41 -12.95
C ILE A 54 -8.75 -16.51 -13.65
N MET A 55 -8.40 -16.79 -14.91
CA MET A 55 -8.89 -17.96 -15.64
C MET A 55 -8.11 -19.21 -15.26
N THR A 56 -8.82 -20.28 -14.91
CA THR A 56 -8.26 -21.62 -14.72
C THR A 56 -8.99 -22.63 -15.62
N SER A 57 -8.54 -23.88 -15.65
CA SER A 57 -9.25 -24.97 -16.35
C SER A 57 -10.62 -25.31 -15.76
N LEU A 58 -10.90 -24.86 -14.53
CA LEU A 58 -12.17 -25.10 -13.82
C LEU A 58 -13.13 -23.90 -13.89
N GLY A 59 -12.73 -22.82 -14.56
CA GLY A 59 -13.53 -21.60 -14.72
C GLY A 59 -12.79 -20.33 -14.30
N THR A 60 -13.54 -19.23 -14.25
CA THR A 60 -13.05 -17.92 -13.81
C THR A 60 -13.21 -17.77 -12.31
N HIS A 61 -12.12 -17.49 -11.62
CA HIS A 61 -12.09 -17.23 -10.19
C HIS A 61 -11.71 -15.77 -9.96
N LYS A 62 -12.47 -15.07 -9.12
CA LYS A 62 -12.06 -13.76 -8.62
C LYS A 62 -11.12 -13.95 -7.45
N ILE A 63 -10.00 -13.25 -7.47
CA ILE A 63 -9.10 -13.13 -6.34
C ILE A 63 -8.92 -11.64 -6.03
N ASN A 64 -8.71 -11.34 -4.75
CA ASN A 64 -8.32 -10.00 -4.34
C ASN A 64 -6.80 -9.98 -4.24
N GLU A 65 -6.20 -9.06 -4.98
CA GLU A 65 -4.76 -8.82 -4.98
C GLU A 65 -4.50 -7.53 -4.24
N THR A 66 -3.48 -7.55 -3.38
CA THR A 66 -3.01 -6.33 -2.74
C THR A 66 -1.64 -5.98 -3.26
N TYR A 67 -1.53 -4.74 -3.69
CA TYR A 67 -0.31 -4.12 -4.16
C TYR A 67 0.08 -3.01 -3.21
N VAL A 68 1.38 -2.94 -2.91
CA VAL A 68 1.95 -1.84 -2.14
C VAL A 68 3.13 -1.32 -2.96
N TRP A 69 3.01 -0.09 -3.46
CA TRP A 69 3.99 0.55 -4.33
C TRP A 69 4.69 1.69 -3.58
N ILE A 70 5.91 2.00 -4.00
CA ILE A 70 6.65 3.14 -3.47
C ILE A 70 6.02 4.40 -4.04
N SER A 71 5.74 5.36 -3.17
CA SER A 71 5.33 6.70 -3.57
C SER A 71 6.25 7.75 -3.00
N ASP A 72 6.16 8.97 -3.52
CA ASP A 72 6.70 10.13 -2.83
C ASP A 72 5.76 10.61 -1.72
N SER A 73 6.13 11.74 -1.10
CA SER A 73 5.37 12.37 -0.01
C SER A 73 4.04 12.98 -0.45
N GLU A 74 3.76 13.05 -1.74
CA GLU A 74 2.49 13.56 -2.31
C GLU A 74 1.60 12.42 -2.84
N GLY A 75 1.98 11.16 -2.56
CA GLY A 75 1.22 9.99 -3.00
C GLY A 75 1.38 9.64 -4.48
N MET A 76 2.35 10.23 -5.19
CA MET A 76 2.68 9.85 -6.56
C MET A 76 3.45 8.53 -6.57
N VAL A 77 2.99 7.53 -7.32
CA VAL A 77 3.76 6.29 -7.49
C VAL A 77 5.04 6.60 -8.29
N VAL A 78 6.20 6.39 -7.65
CA VAL A 78 7.52 6.63 -8.26
C VAL A 78 8.22 5.33 -8.66
N ASP A 79 7.73 4.19 -8.17
CA ASP A 79 8.21 2.88 -8.56
C ASP A 79 7.06 1.85 -8.50
N TRP A 80 6.82 1.20 -9.65
CA TRP A 80 5.82 0.14 -9.79
C TRP A 80 6.31 -1.21 -9.27
N HIS A 81 7.57 -1.32 -8.83
CA HIS A 81 8.01 -2.50 -8.10
C HIS A 81 7.23 -2.65 -6.80
N GLU A 82 6.56 -3.78 -6.74
CA GLU A 82 5.89 -4.29 -5.55
C GLU A 82 6.85 -4.42 -4.37
N LEU A 83 6.43 -3.88 -3.22
CA LEU A 83 7.19 -4.08 -1.99
C LEU A 83 7.22 -5.56 -1.58
N PRO A 84 8.29 -6.00 -0.90
CA PRO A 84 8.33 -7.33 -0.31
C PRO A 84 7.07 -7.59 0.55
N CYS A 85 6.40 -8.71 0.27
CA CYS A 85 5.16 -9.14 0.92
C CYS A 85 3.85 -8.51 0.39
N SER A 86 3.87 -7.73 -0.69
CA SER A 86 2.67 -7.57 -1.53
C SER A 86 2.35 -8.87 -2.28
N GLY A 87 1.10 -9.05 -2.71
CA GLY A 87 0.71 -10.19 -3.53
C GLY A 87 -0.72 -10.72 -3.32
N LYS A 88 -0.96 -11.89 -3.93
CA LYS A 88 -2.28 -12.55 -4.01
C LYS A 88 -2.81 -12.99 -2.64
N ASN A 89 -4.08 -12.66 -2.36
CA ASN A 89 -4.87 -13.09 -1.19
C ASN A 89 -4.51 -12.46 0.17
N LEU A 90 -3.67 -11.43 0.22
CA LEU A 90 -3.49 -10.64 1.44
C LEU A 90 -4.37 -9.40 1.36
N ASP A 91 -4.99 -9.00 2.48
CA ASP A 91 -5.42 -7.62 2.65
C ASP A 91 -4.18 -6.74 2.87
N HIS A 92 -4.27 -5.43 2.67
CA HIS A 92 -3.11 -4.53 2.84
C HIS A 92 -2.55 -4.61 4.27
N ALA A 93 -3.40 -4.80 5.28
CA ALA A 93 -2.98 -5.01 6.66
C ALA A 93 -2.02 -6.20 6.81
N GLY A 94 -2.29 -7.31 6.13
CA GLY A 94 -1.44 -8.50 6.09
C GLY A 94 -0.08 -8.25 5.42
N ALA A 95 -0.03 -7.42 4.36
CA ALA A 95 1.22 -7.03 3.72
C ALA A 95 2.12 -6.20 4.67
N PHE A 96 1.54 -5.19 5.33
CA PHE A 96 2.26 -4.39 6.34
C PHE A 96 2.75 -5.23 7.52
N ALA A 97 1.89 -6.12 8.05
CA ALA A 97 2.25 -6.99 9.16
C ALA A 97 3.44 -7.91 8.84
N ARG A 98 3.49 -8.47 7.61
CA ARG A 98 4.64 -9.29 7.15
C ARG A 98 5.92 -8.49 6.95
N ALA A 99 5.82 -7.24 6.54
CA ALA A 99 6.95 -6.31 6.49
C ALA A 99 7.40 -5.83 7.89
N GLY A 100 6.69 -6.26 8.95
CA GLY A 100 6.98 -5.95 10.34
C GLY A 100 6.45 -4.60 10.79
N TYR A 101 5.54 -3.98 10.03
CA TYR A 101 4.90 -2.71 10.36
C TYR A 101 3.55 -2.93 11.01
N THR A 102 3.25 -2.10 12.02
CA THR A 102 1.90 -1.95 12.55
C THR A 102 1.25 -0.74 11.90
N ILE A 103 0.04 -0.91 11.34
CA ILE A 103 -0.71 0.23 10.79
C ILE A 103 -1.22 1.09 11.95
N VAL A 104 -0.97 2.39 11.86
CA VAL A 104 -1.55 3.39 12.76
C VAL A 104 -2.51 4.23 11.92
N THR A 105 -3.81 4.06 12.16
CA THR A 105 -4.83 4.96 11.62
C THR A 105 -4.95 6.15 12.55
N THR A 106 -4.53 7.33 12.08
CA THR A 106 -4.88 8.58 12.75
C THR A 106 -6.37 8.80 12.60
N THR A 107 -7.13 8.49 13.64
CA THR A 107 -8.50 9.01 13.76
C THR A 107 -8.33 10.52 13.92
N VAL A 108 -8.57 11.29 12.85
CA VAL A 108 -8.77 12.73 13.03
C VAL A 108 -9.99 12.82 13.94
N GLY A 109 -9.80 13.40 15.12
CA GLY A 109 -10.84 13.53 16.12
C GLY A 109 -12.10 14.08 15.47
N ALA A 110 -13.20 13.33 15.60
CA ALA A 110 -14.51 13.92 15.60
C ALA A 110 -14.63 14.76 16.88
N ASP A 111 -14.08 15.97 16.87
CA ASP A 111 -14.32 17.02 17.87
C ASP A 111 -14.54 18.31 17.04
N ALA A 112 -15.67 19.02 17.09
CA ALA A 112 -16.65 19.20 18.16
C ALA A 112 -18.08 19.45 17.61
#